data_AF-A0A6C0Q9U9-F1
#
_entry.id   AF-A0A6C0Q9U9-F1
#
_cell.length_a   1.000
_cell.length_b   1.000
_cell.length_c   1.000
_cell.angle_alpha   90.00
_cell.angle_beta   90.00
_cell.angle_gamma   90.00
#
_symmetry.space_group_name_H-M   'P 1'
#
loop_
_entity.id
_entity.type
_entity.pdbx_description
1 polymer ?
#
loop_
_entity_poly.entity_id
_entity_poly.type
_entity_poly.pdbx_seq_one_letter_code
_entity_poly.pdbx_strand_id
1 'polypeptide(L)'
;MGKHENVRPPQAGKVCPACHKPVTEKITRHRTMGICVPLWKPGPCHNPNCPKCVPQDNLSSGEREELAALRWENRQLREELITLKRATPTD
;
A
#
# COMPACT_ATOMS: atom_id res chain seq x y z
N MET A 1 -36.29 -22.21 -14.51
CA MET A 1 -34.83 -22.15 -14.71
C MET A 1 -34.18 -21.44 -13.53
N GLY A 2 -33.12 -22.03 -12.99
CA GLY A 2 -32.54 -21.71 -11.68
C GLY A 2 -31.82 -20.36 -11.62
N LYS A 3 -31.93 -19.73 -10.45
CA LYS A 3 -31.27 -18.48 -10.11
C LYS A 3 -29.79 -18.83 -9.88
N HIS A 4 -28.89 -18.38 -10.74
CA HIS A 4 -27.46 -18.47 -10.48
C HIS A 4 -27.11 -17.45 -9.40
N GLU A 5 -27.40 -17.83 -8.15
CA GLU A 5 -26.86 -17.15 -6.98
C GLU A 5 -25.35 -17.29 -7.06
N ASN A 6 -24.68 -16.14 -7.21
CA ASN A 6 -23.23 -16.06 -7.32
C ASN A 6 -22.65 -16.26 -5.90
N VAL A 7 -22.73 -17.49 -5.41
CA VAL A 7 -22.15 -17.90 -4.15
C VAL A 7 -20.63 -17.84 -4.34
N ARG A 8 -20.01 -16.76 -3.85
CA ARG A 8 -18.55 -16.72 -3.76
C ARG A 8 -18.16 -17.90 -2.86
N PRO A 9 -17.34 -18.86 -3.33
CA PRO A 9 -16.87 -19.92 -2.47
C PRO A 9 -16.19 -19.29 -1.25
N PRO A 10 -16.32 -19.89 -0.05
CA PRO A 10 -15.64 -19.37 1.13
C PRO A 10 -14.16 -19.27 0.81
N GLN A 11 -13.66 -18.05 0.69
CA GLN A 11 -12.26 -17.78 0.42
C GLN A 11 -11.51 -18.33 1.63
N ALA A 12 -10.84 -19.47 1.48
CA ALA A 12 -9.92 -19.97 2.50
C ALA A 12 -8.95 -18.82 2.80
N GLY A 13 -9.09 -18.23 3.99
CA GLY A 13 -8.37 -17.02 4.35
C GLY A 13 -6.88 -17.17 4.10
N LYS A 14 -6.23 -16.12 3.62
CA LYS A 14 -4.77 -16.16 3.38
C LYS A 14 -4.05 -16.29 4.72
N VAL A 15 -3.01 -17.10 4.76
CA VAL A 15 -2.17 -17.30 5.95
C VAL A 15 -0.76 -16.78 5.73
N CYS A 16 -0.12 -16.31 6.79
CA CYS A 16 1.29 -15.96 6.76
C CYS A 16 2.13 -17.23 6.51
N PRO A 17 3.06 -17.25 5.53
CA PRO A 17 3.88 -18.42 5.26
C PRO A 17 4.96 -18.71 6.33
N ALA A 18 5.10 -17.85 7.35
CA ALA A 18 6.06 -18.05 8.44
C ALA A 18 5.40 -18.53 9.74
N CYS A 19 4.30 -17.90 10.15
CA CYS A 19 3.64 -18.23 11.42
C CYS A 19 2.25 -18.85 11.25
N HIS A 20 1.79 -19.06 10.01
CA HIS A 20 0.51 -19.67 9.64
C HIS A 20 -0.75 -19.01 10.23
N LYS A 21 -0.61 -17.83 10.83
CA LYS A 21 -1.76 -17.06 11.32
C LYS A 21 -2.53 -16.45 10.14
N PRO A 22 -3.86 -16.30 10.26
CA PRO A 22 -4.66 -15.58 9.27
C PRO A 22 -4.12 -14.16 9.06
N VAL A 23 -4.05 -13.74 7.81
CA VAL A 23 -3.68 -12.37 7.43
C VAL A 23 -4.76 -11.79 6.54
N THR A 24 -4.82 -10.46 6.49
CA THR A 24 -5.67 -9.76 5.53
C THR A 24 -5.26 -10.14 4.12
N GLU A 25 -6.22 -10.31 3.21
CA GLU A 25 -5.90 -10.48 1.80
C GLU A 25 -5.63 -9.12 1.15
N LYS A 26 -4.59 -9.02 0.33
CA LYS A 26 -4.26 -7.80 -0.40
C LYS A 26 -4.34 -8.02 -1.90
N ILE A 27 -5.05 -7.13 -2.58
CA ILE A 27 -5.07 -7.08 -4.04
C ILE A 27 -3.85 -6.28 -4.51
N THR A 28 -3.07 -6.89 -5.39
CA THR A 28 -1.91 -6.25 -6.04
C THR A 28 -2.16 -6.16 -7.54
N ARG A 29 -1.72 -5.06 -8.17
CA ARG A 29 -1.77 -4.91 -9.61
C ARG A 29 -0.56 -5.59 -10.23
N HIS A 30 -0.78 -6.60 -11.05
CA HIS A 30 0.27 -7.25 -11.83
C HIS A 30 0.09 -6.89 -13.30
N ARG A 31 1.13 -6.35 -13.93
CA ARG A 31 1.08 -5.94 -15.32
C ARG A 31 1.73 -7.02 -16.19
N THR A 32 0.97 -7.58 -17.11
CA THR A 32 1.42 -8.65 -18.02
C THR A 32 0.95 -8.29 -19.43
N MET A 33 1.85 -8.25 -20.40
CA MET A 33 1.53 -7.97 -21.82
C MET A 33 0.66 -6.71 -22.01
N GLY A 34 0.98 -5.63 -21.28
CA GLY A 34 0.23 -4.37 -21.35
C GLY A 34 -1.07 -4.32 -20.54
N ILE A 35 -1.62 -5.46 -20.11
CA ILE A 35 -2.86 -5.56 -19.32
C ILE A 35 -2.53 -5.59 -17.83
N CYS A 36 -3.37 -4.96 -17.01
CA CYS A 36 -3.26 -4.96 -15.55
C CYS A 36 -4.25 -5.96 -14.93
N VAL A 37 -3.72 -7.05 -14.39
CA VAL A 37 -4.49 -8.13 -13.76
C VAL A 37 -4.42 -7.99 -12.23
N PRO A 38 -5.56 -8.08 -11.50
CA PRO A 38 -5.54 -8.16 -10.04
C PRO A 38 -5.01 -9.53 -9.58
N LEU A 39 -4.00 -9.52 -8.72
CA LEU A 39 -3.51 -10.70 -8.02
C LEU A 39 -3.79 -10.57 -6.53
N TRP A 40 -4.53 -11.55 -5.99
CA TRP A 40 -4.79 -11.67 -4.56
C TRP A 40 -3.64 -12.41 -3.87
N LYS A 41 -2.99 -11.75 -2.91
CA LYS A 41 -1.86 -12.29 -2.14
C LYS A 41 -2.12 -12.17 -0.65
N PRO A 42 -1.46 -12.99 0.19
CA PRO A 42 -1.41 -12.73 1.62
C PRO A 42 -0.90 -11.31 1.89
N GLY A 43 -1.62 -10.57 2.72
CA GLY A 43 -1.22 -9.27 3.22
C GLY A 43 -0.08 -9.37 4.24
N PRO A 44 0.39 -8.21 4.73
CA PRO A 44 1.45 -8.17 5.73
C PRO A 44 1.04 -8.85 7.04
N CYS A 45 2.00 -9.52 7.67
CA CYS A 45 1.78 -10.11 8.99
C CYS A 45 1.97 -9.06 10.07
N HIS A 46 1.02 -8.95 11.00
CA HIS A 46 1.08 -8.04 12.14
C HIS A 46 1.23 -8.79 13.48
N ASN A 47 1.54 -10.08 13.45
CA ASN A 47 1.80 -10.86 14.65
C ASN A 47 3.21 -10.48 15.18
N PRO A 48 3.35 -9.83 16.34
CA PRO A 48 4.64 -9.35 16.85
C PRO A 48 5.65 -10.47 17.09
N ASN A 49 5.19 -11.70 17.31
CA ASN A 49 6.03 -12.87 17.52
C ASN A 49 6.48 -13.54 16.20
N CYS A 50 6.08 -12.98 15.03
CA CYS A 50 6.44 -13.53 13.74
C CYS A 50 7.75 -12.89 13.23
N PRO A 51 8.72 -13.67 12.72
CA PRO A 51 9.94 -13.12 12.14
C PRO A 51 9.69 -12.28 10.87
N LYS A 52 8.49 -12.40 10.27
CA LYS A 52 8.03 -11.59 9.13
C LYS A 52 6.99 -10.52 9.54
N CYS A 53 6.93 -10.16 10.82
CA CYS A 53 6.06 -9.08 11.25
C CYS A 53 6.50 -7.77 10.59
N VAL A 54 5.56 -7.06 9.97
CA VAL A 54 5.86 -5.71 9.52
C VAL A 54 5.81 -4.76 10.72
N PRO A 55 6.73 -3.78 10.80
CA PRO A 55 6.59 -2.68 11.74
C PRO A 55 5.26 -1.97 11.51
N GLN A 56 4.57 -1.63 12.60
CA GLN A 56 3.43 -0.74 12.53
C GLN A 56 3.92 0.69 12.71
N ASP A 57 3.35 1.60 11.92
CA ASP A 57 3.58 3.03 12.11
C ASP A 57 2.85 3.46 13.40
N ASN A 58 3.58 3.46 14.50
CA ASN A 58 3.09 3.82 15.84
C ASN A 58 2.89 5.34 16.02
N LEU A 59 2.73 6.08 14.91
CA LEU A 59 2.46 7.51 14.93
C LEU A 59 1.08 7.77 15.50
N SER A 60 1.01 8.65 16.49
CA SER A 60 -0.24 9.23 16.99
C SER A 60 -0.98 10.00 15.89
N SER A 61 -2.25 10.32 16.12
CA SER A 61 -3.03 11.10 15.15
C SER A 61 -2.38 12.46 14.85
N GLY A 62 -1.82 13.13 15.86
CA GLY A 62 -1.12 14.40 15.69
C GLY A 62 0.15 14.27 14.85
N GLU A 63 0.97 13.26 15.13
CA GLU A 63 2.19 13.01 14.34
C GLU A 63 1.88 12.64 12.88
N ARG A 64 0.77 11.94 12.63
CA ARG A 64 0.32 11.65 11.25
C ARG A 64 -0.11 12.89 10.50
N GLU A 65 -0.81 13.80 11.18
CA GLU A 65 -1.27 15.08 10.61
C GLU A 65 -0.08 16.00 10.31
N GLU A 66 0.87 16.10 11.25
CA GLU A 66 2.11 16.86 11.06
C GLU A 66 2.95 16.29 9.90
N LEU A 67 3.12 14.97 9.83
CA LEU A 67 3.82 14.34 8.70
C LEU A 67 3.11 14.60 7.37
N ALA A 68 1.78 14.67 7.34
CA ALA A 68 1.02 15.00 6.14
C ALA A 68 1.25 16.46 5.73
N ALA A 69 1.26 17.40 6.67
CA ALA A 69 1.58 18.81 6.42
C ALA A 69 3.01 18.98 5.88
N LEU A 70 4.00 18.36 6.54
CA LEU A 70 5.41 18.39 6.08
C LEU A 70 5.57 17.80 4.68
N ARG A 71 4.84 16.71 4.36
CA ARG A 71 4.86 16.12 3.02
C ARG A 71 4.25 17.04 1.97
N TRP A 72 3.22 17.81 2.33
CA TRP A 72 2.62 18.82 1.45
C TRP A 72 3.59 19.97 1.20
N GLU A 73 4.22 20.50 2.24
CA GLU A 73 5.19 21.59 2.11
C GLU A 73 6.40 21.17 1.28
N ASN A 74 6.94 19.97 1.53
CA ASN A 74 8.02 19.40 0.70
C ASN A 74 7.64 19.28 -0.79
N ARG A 75 6.36 19.08 -1.11
CA ARG A 75 5.89 19.08 -2.50
C ARG A 75 5.94 20.48 -3.10
N GLN A 76 5.45 21.48 -2.37
CA GLN A 76 5.47 22.88 -2.82
C GLN A 76 6.89 23.37 -3.05
N LEU A 77 7.79 23.11 -2.10
CA LEU A 77 9.21 23.46 -2.23
C LEU A 77 9.86 22.81 -3.45
N ARG A 78 9.47 21.57 -3.80
CA ARG A 78 9.96 20.92 -5.03
C ARG A 78 9.47 21.63 -6.29
N GLU A 79 8.23 22.10 -6.32
CA GLU A 79 7.66 22.83 -7.46
C GLU A 79 8.33 24.22 -7.62
N GLU A 80 8.55 24.92 -6.51
CA GLU A 80 9.29 26.19 -6.49
C GLU A 80 10.72 26.00 -6.98
N LEU A 81 11.43 24.99 -6.47
CA LEU A 81 12.79 24.67 -6.89
C LEU A 81 12.88 24.31 -8.37
N ILE A 82 11.88 23.61 -8.93
CA ILE A 82 11.79 23.36 -10.37
C ILE A 82 11.63 24.67 -11.14
N THR A 83 10.79 25.57 -10.64
CA THR A 83 10.53 26.88 -11.26
C THR A 83 11.80 27.73 -11.28
N LEU A 84 12.50 27.82 -10.15
CA LEU A 84 13.76 28.55 -10.03
C LEU A 84 14.83 28.00 -10.98
N LYS A 85 15.01 26.67 -11.03
CA LYS A 85 15.96 26.02 -11.94
C LYS A 85 15.67 26.30 -13.43
N ARG A 86 14.41 26.50 -13.80
CA ARG A 86 14.02 26.89 -15.16
C ARG A 86 14.26 28.38 -15.42
N ALA A 87 14.12 29.21 -14.40
CA ALA A 87 14.29 30.65 -14.51
C ALA A 87 15.76 31.09 -14.52
N THR A 88 16.66 30.29 -13.94
CA THR A 88 18.11 30.56 -13.98
C THR A 88 18.66 30.26 -15.39
N PRO A 89 19.11 31.27 -16.15
CA PRO A 89 19.84 31.03 -17.39
C PRO A 89 21.11 30.26 -17.06
N THR A 90 21.38 29.18 -17.78
CA THR A 90 22.66 28.48 -17.71
C THR A 90 23.61 29.25 -18.61
N ASP A 91 24.45 30.12 -18.04
CA ASP A 91 25.65 30.67 -18.70
C ASP A 91 26.65 29.53 -19.02
#